data_AF-A0A938GNT1-F1
#
_entry.id   AF-A0A938GNT1-F1
#
_cell.length_a   1.000
_cell.length_b   1.000
_cell.length_c   1.000
_cell.angle_alpha   90.00
_cell.angle_beta   90.00
_cell.angle_gamma   90.00
#
_symmetry.space_group_name_H-M   'P 1'
#
loop_
_entity.id
_entity.type
_entity.pdbx_description
1 polymer ?
#
loop_
_entity_poly.entity_id
_entity_poly.type
_entity_poly.pdbx_seq_one_letter_code
_entity_poly.pdbx_strand_id
1 'polypeptide(L)'
;MLRPRKKYTVHDLQQIKGKRCLTHIHVKSPEEAAAAEQAGVDLMSCSFDSPETQARLPLLVAAAPSSFLSVATPHGLASPEEAIRVAFRALELGASSVYCSASPFIIEAMTRERIPVVGHLGMIPRHVTWTGY
;
A
#
# COMPACT_ATOMS: atom_id res chain seq x y z
N MET A 1 -9.87 -13.81 10.56
CA MET A 1 -8.46 -13.93 11.01
C MET A 1 -8.03 -12.58 11.56
N LEU A 2 -7.55 -12.50 12.82
CA LEU A 2 -7.03 -11.25 13.40
C LEU A 2 -5.67 -10.95 12.76
N ARG A 3 -5.53 -9.76 12.15
CA ARG A 3 -4.26 -9.35 11.53
C ARG A 3 -3.22 -9.05 12.61
N PRO A 4 -1.95 -9.44 12.43
CA PRO A 4 -0.90 -9.14 13.39
C PRO A 4 -0.72 -7.63 13.56
N ARG A 5 -0.44 -7.19 14.79
CA ARG A 5 -0.25 -5.77 15.10
C ARG A 5 1.05 -5.28 14.45
N LYS A 6 0.96 -4.19 13.71
CA LYS A 6 2.10 -3.48 13.08
C LYS A 6 2.60 -2.35 13.99
N LYS A 7 3.79 -1.83 13.67
CA LYS A 7 4.45 -0.67 14.29
C LYS A 7 3.52 0.55 14.31
N TYR A 8 2.80 0.76 13.21
CA TYR A 8 1.74 1.76 13.11
C TYR A 8 0.41 1.12 12.75
N THR A 9 -0.68 1.73 13.21
CA THR A 9 -2.03 1.54 12.69
C THR A 9 -2.47 2.81 11.94
N VAL A 10 -3.56 2.73 11.17
CA VAL A 10 -4.15 3.94 10.55
C VAL A 10 -4.48 5.00 11.60
N HIS A 11 -4.96 4.59 12.78
CA HIS A 11 -5.20 5.48 13.89
C HIS A 11 -3.91 6.19 14.33
N ASP A 12 -2.81 5.46 14.51
CA ASP A 12 -1.52 6.06 14.90
C ASP A 12 -1.05 7.08 13.86
N LEU A 13 -1.17 6.75 12.56
CA LEU A 13 -0.81 7.66 11.47
C LEU A 13 -1.64 8.95 11.49
N GLN A 14 -2.94 8.87 11.80
CA GLN A 14 -3.80 10.05 11.98
C GLN A 14 -3.33 10.92 13.15
N GLN A 15 -2.92 10.31 14.26
CA GLN A 15 -2.43 11.04 15.44
C GLN A 15 -1.06 11.68 15.25
N ILE A 16 -0.22 11.12 14.36
CA ILE A 16 1.11 11.64 14.02
C ILE A 16 1.06 12.78 13.01
N LYS A 17 0.01 12.85 12.19
CA LYS A 17 -0.14 13.86 11.13
C LYS A 17 0.06 15.28 11.67
N GLY A 18 0.97 16.02 11.06
CA GLY A 18 1.32 17.40 11.44
C GLY A 18 2.28 17.52 12.64
N LYS A 19 2.68 16.41 13.28
CA LYS A 19 3.60 16.42 14.45
C LYS A 19 5.00 15.91 14.11
N ARG A 20 5.12 14.92 13.23
CA ARG A 20 6.41 14.34 12.82
C ARG A 20 6.40 13.99 11.34
N CYS A 21 7.53 14.21 10.67
CA CYS A 21 7.77 13.71 9.33
C CYS A 21 8.13 12.21 9.37
N LEU A 22 7.46 11.40 8.56
CA LEU A 22 7.68 9.96 8.47
C LEU A 22 8.58 9.61 7.29
N THR A 23 9.44 8.62 7.47
CA THR A 23 10.23 8.02 6.38
C THR A 23 9.42 6.99 5.63
N HIS A 24 9.50 6.99 4.29
CA HIS A 24 8.80 6.02 3.44
C HIS A 24 9.74 5.54 2.33
N ILE A 25 9.97 4.23 2.24
CA ILE A 25 10.78 3.64 1.17
C ILE A 25 9.98 2.62 0.37
N HIS A 26 10.43 2.37 -0.86
CA HIS A 26 9.94 1.26 -1.68
C HIS A 26 10.91 0.08 -1.58
N VAL A 27 10.39 -1.13 -1.35
CA VAL A 27 11.16 -2.38 -1.24
C VAL A 27 10.71 -3.38 -2.30
N LYS A 28 11.67 -4.14 -2.83
CA LYS A 28 11.47 -5.10 -3.92
C LYS A 28 11.86 -6.53 -3.52
N SER A 29 12.58 -6.71 -2.42
CA SER A 29 13.00 -8.03 -1.94
C SER A 29 12.84 -8.19 -0.41
N PRO A 30 12.80 -9.43 0.10
CA PRO A 30 12.78 -9.69 1.55
C PRO A 30 13.98 -9.10 2.28
N GLU A 31 15.16 -9.09 1.67
CA GLU A 31 16.39 -8.54 2.24
C GLU A 31 16.28 -7.02 2.42
N GLU A 32 15.75 -6.31 1.41
CA GLU A 32 15.48 -4.87 1.50
C GLU A 32 14.44 -4.56 2.58
N ALA A 33 13.38 -5.36 2.67
CA ALA A 33 12.33 -5.20 3.68
C ALA A 33 12.88 -5.39 5.11
N ALA A 34 13.65 -6.45 5.34
CA ALA A 34 14.29 -6.72 6.62
C ALA A 34 15.28 -5.61 7.00
N ALA A 35 16.11 -5.15 6.05
CA ALA A 35 17.04 -4.06 6.27
C ALA A 35 16.33 -2.75 6.61
N ALA A 36 15.23 -2.43 5.92
CA ALA A 36 14.45 -1.23 6.18
C ALA A 36 13.77 -1.27 7.56
N GLU A 37 13.28 -2.44 8.00
CA GLU A 37 12.72 -2.61 9.35
C GLU A 37 13.79 -2.41 10.43
N GLN A 38 14.96 -3.04 10.27
CA GLN A 38 16.10 -2.91 11.17
C GLN A 38 16.63 -1.47 11.25
N ALA A 39 16.63 -0.75 10.12
CA ALA A 39 17.01 0.65 10.05
C ALA A 39 15.97 1.60 10.68
N GLY A 40 14.80 1.09 11.08
CA GLY A 40 13.77 1.87 11.75
C GLY A 40 12.90 2.71 10.83
N VAL A 41 12.88 2.42 9.52
CA VAL A 41 11.98 3.07 8.55
C VAL A 41 10.53 3.05 9.06
N ASP A 42 9.80 4.15 8.84
CA ASP A 42 8.44 4.28 9.38
C ASP A 42 7.42 3.50 8.55
N LEU A 43 7.46 3.68 7.22
CA LEU A 43 6.52 3.11 6.26
C LEU A 43 7.28 2.44 5.11
N MET A 44 6.71 1.37 4.57
CA MET A 44 7.23 0.71 3.37
C MET A 44 6.18 0.68 2.27
N SER A 45 6.62 0.62 1.02
CA SER A 45 5.78 0.26 -0.11
C SER A 45 6.38 -0.86 -0.94
N CYS A 46 5.53 -1.64 -1.60
CA CYS A 46 5.96 -2.59 -2.63
C CYS A 46 4.93 -2.65 -3.76
N SER A 47 5.32 -3.24 -4.88
CA SER A 47 4.41 -3.54 -5.99
C SER A 47 3.44 -4.67 -5.64
N PHE A 48 2.23 -4.61 -6.20
CA PHE A 48 1.19 -5.66 -6.15
C PHE A 48 0.37 -5.65 -7.45
N ASP A 49 0.99 -5.19 -8.53
CA ASP A 49 0.40 -4.93 -9.84
C ASP A 49 0.52 -6.10 -10.83
N SER A 50 1.22 -7.18 -10.45
CA SER A 50 1.42 -8.38 -11.27
C SER A 50 1.34 -9.67 -10.44
N PRO A 51 1.10 -10.85 -11.07
CA PRO A 51 1.11 -12.12 -10.35
C PRO A 51 2.41 -12.37 -9.56
N GLU A 52 3.56 -12.00 -10.11
CA GLU A 52 4.87 -12.17 -9.48
C GLU A 52 5.04 -11.31 -8.24
N THR A 53 4.57 -10.05 -8.29
CA THR A 53 4.65 -9.13 -7.14
C THR A 53 3.62 -9.49 -6.07
N GLN A 54 2.45 -9.99 -6.46
CA GLN A 54 1.46 -10.54 -5.54
C GLN A 54 1.97 -11.78 -4.80
N ALA A 55 2.65 -12.69 -5.49
CA ALA A 55 3.27 -13.87 -4.87
C ALA A 55 4.44 -13.51 -3.93
N ARG A 56 5.08 -12.35 -4.15
CA ARG A 56 6.19 -11.87 -3.31
C ARG A 56 5.74 -11.23 -2.01
N LEU A 57 4.54 -10.63 -1.96
CA LEU A 57 4.06 -9.89 -0.80
C LEU A 57 4.15 -10.68 0.52
N PRO A 58 3.74 -11.97 0.62
CA PRO A 58 3.88 -12.73 1.85
C PRO A 58 5.33 -12.86 2.33
N LEU A 59 6.31 -12.94 1.42
CA LEU A 59 7.73 -13.00 1.76
C LEU A 59 8.22 -11.68 2.34
N LEU A 60 7.78 -10.54 1.78
CA LEU A 60 8.09 -9.21 2.31
C LEU A 60 7.47 -9.01 3.70
N VAL A 61 6.22 -9.43 3.87
CA VAL A 61 5.51 -9.37 5.15
C VAL A 61 6.21 -10.24 6.21
N ALA A 62 6.70 -11.42 5.83
CA ALA A 62 7.43 -12.30 6.74
C ALA A 62 8.81 -11.74 7.14
N ALA A 63 9.49 -11.05 6.22
CA ALA A 63 10.80 -10.45 6.47
C ALA A 63 10.75 -9.17 7.31
N ALA A 64 9.63 -8.43 7.25
CA ALA A 64 9.39 -7.20 8.02
C ALA A 64 8.02 -7.26 8.73
N PRO A 65 7.84 -8.17 9.71
CA PRO A 65 6.53 -8.48 10.29
C PRO A 65 5.90 -7.31 11.04
N SER A 66 6.70 -6.40 11.59
CA SER A 66 6.20 -5.23 12.33
C SER A 66 5.90 -4.06 11.40
N SER A 67 6.45 -4.02 10.19
CA SER A 67 6.41 -2.84 9.32
C SER A 67 5.01 -2.54 8.76
N PHE A 68 4.68 -1.24 8.66
CA PHE A 68 3.48 -0.79 7.95
C PHE A 68 3.76 -0.78 6.44
N LEU A 69 3.25 -1.79 5.74
CA LEU A 69 3.53 -2.03 4.32
C LEU A 69 2.32 -1.69 3.45
N SER A 70 2.44 -0.64 2.63
CA SER A 70 1.44 -0.26 1.62
C SER A 70 1.75 -0.93 0.29
N VAL A 71 0.75 -1.46 -0.41
CA VAL A 71 1.01 -2.15 -1.69
C VAL A 71 0.38 -1.43 -2.87
N ALA A 72 1.11 -1.26 -3.97
CA ALA A 72 0.60 -0.59 -5.16
C ALA A 72 -0.29 -1.53 -5.98
N THR A 73 -1.58 -1.21 -6.11
CA THR A 73 -2.53 -1.99 -6.90
C THR A 73 -2.20 -1.94 -8.39
N PRO A 74 -2.66 -2.92 -9.19
CA PRO A 74 -2.60 -2.83 -10.64
C PRO A 74 -3.14 -1.50 -11.16
N HIS A 75 -2.49 -0.95 -12.17
CA HIS A 75 -3.04 0.19 -12.87
C HIS A 75 -4.16 -0.29 -13.81
N GLY A 76 -5.34 0.34 -13.74
CA GLY A 76 -6.44 0.06 -14.67
C GLY A 76 -7.61 -0.72 -14.11
N LEU A 77 -7.79 -0.68 -12.79
CA LEU A 77 -9.01 -1.11 -12.12
C LEU A 77 -10.21 -0.44 -12.80
N ALA A 78 -11.04 -1.25 -13.46
CA ALA A 78 -12.11 -0.78 -14.33
C ALA A 78 -13.41 -0.53 -13.55
N SER A 79 -13.52 -1.04 -12.32
CA SER A 79 -14.70 -0.88 -11.48
C SER A 79 -14.37 -0.81 -9.98
N PRO A 80 -15.28 -0.26 -9.15
CA PRO A 80 -15.18 -0.35 -7.69
C PRO A 80 -15.07 -1.78 -7.16
N GLU A 81 -15.82 -2.72 -7.73
CA GLU A 81 -15.82 -4.12 -7.30
C GLU A 81 -14.45 -4.76 -7.50
N GLU A 82 -13.83 -4.54 -8.67
CA GLU A 82 -12.49 -5.04 -8.96
C GLU A 82 -11.45 -4.48 -7.98
N ALA A 83 -11.52 -3.17 -7.72
CA ALA A 83 -10.64 -2.50 -6.76
C ALA A 83 -10.78 -3.08 -5.34
N ILE A 84 -12.02 -3.28 -4.89
CA ILE A 84 -12.33 -3.87 -3.58
C ILE A 84 -11.78 -5.30 -3.49
N ARG A 85 -12.00 -6.15 -4.52
CA ARG A 85 -11.50 -7.54 -4.55
C ARG A 85 -9.98 -7.60 -4.48
N VAL A 86 -9.28 -6.80 -5.29
CA VAL A 86 -7.81 -6.74 -5.28
C VAL A 86 -7.30 -6.25 -3.93
N ALA A 87 -7.92 -5.22 -3.36
CA ALA A 87 -7.48 -4.67 -2.09
C ALA A 87 -7.71 -5.63 -0.91
N PHE A 88 -8.83 -6.33 -0.85
CA PHE A 88 -9.03 -7.37 0.17
C PHE A 88 -8.00 -8.49 0.05
N ARG A 89 -7.70 -8.95 -1.17
CA ARG A 89 -6.64 -9.94 -1.40
C ARG A 89 -5.27 -9.46 -0.88
N ALA A 90 -4.90 -8.20 -1.17
CA ALA A 90 -3.67 -7.62 -0.64
C ALA A 90 -3.63 -7.62 0.89
N LEU A 91 -4.73 -7.22 1.53
CA LEU A 91 -4.84 -7.16 2.98
C LEU A 91 -4.81 -8.56 3.64
N GLU A 92 -5.39 -9.57 2.99
CA GLU A 92 -5.32 -10.98 3.42
C GLU A 92 -3.90 -11.54 3.37
N LEU A 93 -3.11 -11.09 2.39
CA LEU A 93 -1.69 -11.43 2.25
C LEU A 93 -0.78 -10.62 3.18
N GLY A 94 -1.34 -9.74 4.02
CA GLY A 94 -0.62 -9.04 5.09
C GLY A 94 -0.27 -7.57 4.80
N ALA A 95 -0.78 -6.99 3.70
CA ALA A 95 -0.67 -5.55 3.48
C ALA A 95 -1.36 -4.76 4.61
N SER A 96 -0.80 -3.59 4.93
CA SER A 96 -1.39 -2.66 5.92
C SER A 96 -2.32 -1.64 5.27
N SER A 97 -2.09 -1.33 3.99
CA SER A 97 -2.92 -0.47 3.15
C SER A 97 -2.66 -0.75 1.68
N VAL A 98 -3.50 -0.18 0.81
CA VAL A 98 -3.28 -0.20 -0.64
C VAL A 98 -3.02 1.20 -1.17
N TYR A 99 -2.08 1.32 -2.10
CA TYR A 99 -1.87 2.52 -2.89
C TYR A 99 -2.64 2.40 -4.20
N CYS A 100 -3.45 3.42 -4.51
CA CYS A 100 -4.31 3.44 -5.69
C CYS A 100 -4.27 4.80 -6.39
N SER A 101 -4.05 4.79 -7.69
CA SER A 101 -4.06 5.97 -8.58
C SER A 101 -5.35 6.10 -9.39
N ALA A 102 -6.41 5.36 -9.00
CA ALA A 102 -7.72 5.44 -9.64
C ALA A 102 -8.49 6.71 -9.22
N SER A 103 -9.69 6.88 -9.78
CA SER A 103 -10.54 8.03 -9.49
C SER A 103 -10.98 8.09 -8.02
N PRO A 104 -11.33 9.28 -7.50
CA PRO A 104 -11.91 9.42 -6.17
C PRO A 104 -13.15 8.53 -5.94
N PHE A 105 -13.93 8.25 -6.99
CA PHE A 105 -15.10 7.35 -6.90
C PHE A 105 -14.70 5.90 -6.56
N ILE A 106 -13.64 5.38 -7.18
CA ILE A 106 -13.13 4.03 -6.88
C ILE A 106 -12.48 4.01 -5.48
N ILE A 107 -11.72 5.06 -5.14
CA ILE A 107 -11.11 5.20 -3.81
C ILE A 107 -12.19 5.23 -2.73
N GLU A 108 -13.23 6.04 -2.90
CA GLU A 108 -14.34 6.16 -1.95
C GLU A 108 -15.02 4.81 -1.72
N ALA A 109 -15.31 4.06 -2.79
CA ALA A 109 -15.92 2.74 -2.68
C ALA A 109 -15.07 1.77 -1.83
N MET A 110 -13.75 1.71 -2.03
CA MET A 110 -12.87 0.91 -1.17
C MET A 110 -12.91 1.37 0.29
N THR A 111 -12.87 2.69 0.54
CA THR A 111 -12.86 3.21 1.91
C THR A 111 -14.17 2.97 2.66
N ARG A 112 -15.32 2.90 1.97
CA ARG A 112 -16.62 2.53 2.55
C ARG A 112 -16.60 1.11 3.14
N GLU A 113 -15.84 0.20 2.50
CA GLU A 113 -15.59 -1.17 2.98
C GLU A 113 -14.46 -1.26 4.04
N ARG A 114 -14.05 -0.12 4.61
CA ARG A 114 -12.99 0.00 5.63
C ARG A 114 -11.61 -0.45 5.16
N ILE A 115 -11.35 -0.37 3.86
CA ILE A 115 -10.02 -0.60 3.28
C ILE A 115 -9.18 0.67 3.46
N PRO A 116 -7.98 0.60 4.07
CA PRO A 116 -7.06 1.75 4.12
C PRO A 116 -6.46 2.00 2.74
N VAL A 117 -6.69 3.18 2.17
CA VAL A 117 -6.23 3.55 0.82
C VAL A 117 -5.32 4.78 0.87
N VAL A 118 -4.15 4.67 0.25
CA VAL A 118 -3.28 5.80 -0.10
C VAL A 118 -3.63 6.20 -1.54
N GLY A 119 -4.29 7.35 -1.70
CA GLY A 119 -4.55 7.92 -3.02
C GLY A 119 -3.30 8.57 -3.62
N HIS A 120 -3.14 8.50 -4.94
CA HIS A 120 -2.11 9.26 -5.66
C HIS A 120 -2.73 10.34 -6.54
N LEU A 121 -2.26 11.58 -6.36
CA LEU A 121 -2.75 12.77 -7.07
C LEU A 121 -1.56 13.56 -7.62
N GLY A 122 -1.83 14.46 -8.57
CA GLY A 122 -0.80 15.26 -9.24
C GLY A 122 -0.19 14.54 -10.43
N MET A 123 1.13 14.38 -10.45
CA MET A 123 1.83 13.70 -11.54
C MET A 123 1.66 12.18 -11.44
N ILE A 124 0.65 11.66 -12.12
CA ILE A 124 0.38 10.22 -12.24
C ILE A 124 1.01 9.73 -13.56
N PRO A 125 2.09 8.92 -13.53
CA PRO A 125 2.84 8.55 -14.75
C PRO A 125 1.99 7.92 -15.86
N ARG A 126 0.91 7.23 -15.51
CA ARG A 126 -0.03 6.65 -16.49
C ARG A 126 -0.74 7.70 -17.34
N HIS A 127 -0.92 8.91 -16.83
CA HIS A 127 -1.62 9.98 -17.54
C HIS A 127 -0.69 10.79 -18.46
N VAL A 128 0.52 10.28 -18.76
CA VAL A 128 1.49 10.87 -19.69
C VAL A 128 0.85 11.46 -20.96
N THR A 129 -0.09 10.73 -21.59
CA THR A 129 -0.77 11.17 -22.83
C THR A 129 -1.80 12.28 -22.62
N TRP A 130 -2.23 12.52 -21.38
CA TRP A 130 -3.14 13.60 -20.99
C TRP A 130 -2.39 14.83 -20.49
N THR A 131 -1.24 14.63 -19.84
CA THR A 131 -0.51 15.69 -19.14
C THR A 131 0.63 16.27 -19.96
N GLY A 132 1.09 15.59 -21.01
CA GLY A 132 2.20 16.06 -21.84
C GLY A 132 3.55 16.12 -21.10
N TYR A 133 3.69 15.30 -20.05
CA TYR A 133 4.90 15.12 -19.24
C TYR A 133 5.47 13.75 -19.51
#